data_AF-A0A1Y1VKN1-F1
#
_entry.id   AF-A0A1Y1VKN1-F1
#
_cell.length_a   1.000
_cell.length_b   1.000
_cell.length_c   1.000
_cell.angle_alpha   90.00
_cell.angle_beta   90.00
_cell.angle_gamma   90.00
#
_symmetry.space_group_name_H-M   'P 1'
#
loop_
_entity.id
_entity.type
_entity.pdbx_description
1 polymer ?
#
loop_
_entity_poly.entity_id
_entity_poly.type
_entity_poly.pdbx_seq_one_letter_code
_entity_poly.pdbx_strand_id
1 'polypeptide(L)'
;MRKKIVYMEIIGMKLGVGLTTEEKSGYGRYDFGFPIKNYFNNKEKEYILIEVKIFKKNIKYDEEINYKEEGKEDHNYIKNYLLKECKDNIKQIENKNYEEKYRANGYNSFIKYGIALYKKICEAKMKINDGEM
;
A
#
# COMPACT_ATOMS: atom_id res chain seq x y z
N MET A 1 -13.19 15.20 -15.38
CA MET A 1 -11.84 15.49 -14.84
C MET A 1 -11.84 15.39 -13.32
N ARG A 2 -11.37 14.28 -12.73
CA ARG A 2 -11.19 14.14 -11.25
C ARG A 2 -10.01 13.21 -10.92
N LYS A 3 -8.90 13.28 -11.65
CA LYS A 3 -7.74 12.37 -11.49
C LYS A 3 -6.46 13.03 -10.95
N LYS A 4 -6.50 14.31 -10.58
CA LYS A 4 -5.36 15.04 -9.97
C LYS A 4 -5.36 15.07 -8.44
N ILE A 5 -6.41 14.57 -7.79
CA ILE A 5 -6.63 14.79 -6.36
C ILE A 5 -5.83 13.80 -5.49
N VAL A 6 -5.69 12.52 -5.91
CA VAL A 6 -5.04 11.49 -5.08
C VAL A 6 -3.55 11.78 -4.81
N TYR A 7 -2.82 12.35 -5.78
CA TYR A 7 -1.39 12.64 -5.61
C TYR A 7 -1.11 13.85 -4.70
N MET A 8 -2.02 14.83 -4.65
CA MET A 8 -1.86 15.99 -3.77
C MET A 8 -2.49 15.78 -2.39
N GLU A 9 -3.41 14.83 -2.21
CA GLU A 9 -3.90 14.47 -0.86
C GLU A 9 -2.88 13.63 -0.08
N ILE A 10 -2.05 12.82 -0.75
CA ILE A 10 -0.93 12.12 -0.09
C ILE A 10 0.17 13.12 0.34
N ILE A 11 0.43 14.16 -0.45
CA ILE A 11 1.38 15.24 -0.10
C ILE A 11 0.75 16.26 0.87
N GLY A 12 -0.58 16.36 0.89
CA GLY A 12 -1.38 17.24 1.74
C GLY A 12 -1.77 16.63 3.09
N MET A 13 -1.47 15.35 3.34
CA MET A 13 -1.34 14.84 4.70
C MET A 13 -0.24 15.67 5.35
N LYS A 14 -0.63 16.72 6.09
CA LYS A 14 0.20 17.36 7.10
C LYS A 14 1.01 16.25 7.74
N LEU A 15 2.32 16.26 7.49
CA LEU A 15 3.33 15.40 8.11
C LEU A 15 3.11 15.45 9.62
N GLY A 16 2.20 14.61 10.10
CA GLY A 16 2.00 14.39 11.51
C GLY A 16 3.30 13.81 12.02
N VAL A 17 3.76 14.32 13.15
CA VAL A 17 4.84 13.72 13.93
C VAL A 17 4.67 12.18 13.90
N GLY A 18 5.61 11.47 13.26
CA GLY A 18 5.60 10.01 13.19
C GLY A 18 5.51 9.37 11.78
N LEU A 19 5.61 10.12 10.67
CA LEU A 19 5.84 9.48 9.36
C LEU A 19 7.20 8.77 9.33
N THR A 20 7.17 7.51 8.94
CA THR A 20 8.32 6.63 8.75
C THR A 20 8.39 6.22 7.28
N THR A 21 9.59 6.18 6.72
CA THR A 21 9.85 5.80 5.32
C THR A 21 11.01 4.82 5.28
N GLU A 22 10.91 3.75 4.48
CA GLU A 22 11.98 2.75 4.33
C GLU A 22 12.48 2.16 5.67
N GLU A 23 11.57 2.12 6.65
CA GLU A 23 11.90 1.87 8.04
C GLU A 23 12.17 0.38 8.26
N LYS A 24 13.26 0.06 8.95
CA LYS A 24 13.54 -1.31 9.36
C LYS A 24 12.60 -1.70 10.51
N SER A 25 11.82 -2.75 10.30
CA SER A 25 10.96 -3.35 11.33
C SER A 25 11.67 -4.40 12.20
N GLY A 26 12.88 -4.82 11.80
CA GLY A 26 13.57 -6.01 12.35
C GLY A 26 13.33 -7.26 11.49
N TYR A 27 12.23 -7.29 10.74
CA TYR A 27 11.83 -8.41 9.85
C TYR A 27 11.77 -8.02 8.37
N GLY A 28 12.18 -6.78 8.05
CA GLY A 28 12.25 -6.25 6.69
C GLY A 28 12.18 -4.72 6.69
N ARG A 29 11.91 -4.15 5.51
CA ARG A 29 11.64 -2.73 5.31
C ARG A 29 10.33 -2.57 4.55
N TYR A 30 9.49 -1.65 5.00
CA TYR A 30 8.28 -1.24 4.32
C TYR A 30 8.43 0.22 3.84
N ASP A 31 7.69 0.58 2.79
CA ASP A 31 7.87 1.89 2.15
C ASP A 31 7.42 3.05 3.05
N PHE A 32 6.20 3.01 3.60
CA PHE A 32 5.67 4.09 4.44
C PHE A 32 4.87 3.59 5.63
N GLY A 33 4.86 4.35 6.72
CA GLY A 33 3.97 4.09 7.84
C GLY A 33 3.90 5.26 8.81
N PHE A 34 2.78 5.42 9.48
CA PHE A 34 2.57 6.53 10.39
C PHE A 34 1.44 6.24 11.39
N PRO A 35 1.49 6.85 12.58
CA PRO A 35 0.42 6.72 13.54
C PRO A 35 -0.79 7.57 13.15
N ILE A 36 -1.98 7.03 13.36
CA ILE A 36 -3.21 7.83 13.37
C ILE A 36 -3.40 8.36 14.79
N LYS A 37 -3.49 9.69 14.91
CA LYS A 37 -3.89 10.34 16.16
C LYS A 37 -5.41 10.26 16.27
N ASN A 38 -5.90 9.34 17.09
CA ASN A 38 -7.30 9.34 17.47
C ASN A 38 -7.52 10.40 18.57
N TYR A 39 -8.02 11.58 18.17
CA TYR A 39 -8.24 12.69 19.11
C TYR A 39 -9.37 12.42 20.12
N PHE A 40 -10.23 11.44 19.84
CA PHE A 40 -11.44 11.19 20.63
C PHE A 40 -11.29 10.01 21.59
N ASN A 41 -10.40 9.05 21.29
CA ASN A 41 -10.26 7.82 22.06
C ASN A 41 -8.78 7.54 22.35
N ASN A 42 -8.27 8.00 23.49
CA ASN A 42 -6.89 7.76 23.94
C ASN A 42 -6.54 6.28 24.18
N LYS A 43 -7.50 5.36 24.01
CA LYS A 43 -7.34 3.92 24.25
C LYS A 43 -6.90 3.13 23.01
N GLU A 44 -7.18 3.62 21.82
CA GLU A 44 -6.79 2.95 20.57
C GLU A 44 -5.73 3.76 19.86
N LYS A 45 -4.53 3.17 19.81
CA LYS A 45 -3.41 3.71 19.05
C LYS A 45 -3.34 2.92 17.76
N GLU A 46 -3.77 3.57 16.69
CA GLU A 46 -3.79 2.98 15.37
C GLU A 46 -2.53 3.37 14.58
N TYR A 47 -2.01 2.41 13.80
CA TYR A 47 -0.87 2.63 12.93
C TYR A 47 -1.18 2.21 11.50
N ILE A 48 -0.82 3.04 10.54
CA ILE A 48 -0.89 2.72 9.11
C ILE A 48 0.45 2.15 8.64
N LEU A 49 0.40 1.05 7.91
CA LEU A 49 1.52 0.47 7.16
C LEU A 49 1.18 0.43 5.67
N ILE A 50 2.11 0.86 4.82
CA ILE A 50 1.91 0.96 3.37
C ILE A 50 3.10 0.33 2.65
N GLU A 51 2.79 -0.55 1.70
CA GLU A 51 3.74 -1.07 0.71
C GLU A 51 3.27 -0.69 -0.70
N VAL A 52 4.18 -0.15 -1.50
CA VAL A 52 3.96 0.44 -2.81
C VAL A 52 4.74 -0.32 -3.87
N LYS A 53 4.08 -0.67 -4.97
CA LYS A 53 4.73 -1.29 -6.12
C LYS A 53 4.50 -0.49 -7.39
N ILE A 54 5.59 -0.18 -8.09
CA ILE A 54 5.55 0.49 -9.40
C ILE A 54 5.78 -0.57 -10.46
N PHE A 55 4.76 -0.85 -11.27
CA PHE A 55 4.88 -1.73 -12.41
C PHE A 55 5.62 -1.01 -13.55
N LYS A 56 6.69 -1.63 -14.05
CA LYS A 56 7.39 -1.21 -15.26
C LYS A 56 7.19 -2.31 -16.30
N LYS A 57 6.57 -1.96 -17.43
CA LYS A 57 6.36 -2.88 -18.54
C LYS A 57 7.74 -3.25 -19.13
N ASN A 58 8.14 -4.52 -19.01
CA ASN A 58 9.42 -5.01 -19.53
C ASN A 58 9.21 -5.58 -20.94
N ILE A 59 9.73 -4.86 -21.94
CA ILE A 59 9.52 -5.12 -23.38
C ILE A 59 9.83 -6.58 -23.77
N LYS A 60 10.80 -7.25 -23.12
CA LYS A 60 11.19 -8.64 -23.44
C LYS A 60 10.20 -9.73 -23.02
N TYR A 61 9.41 -9.51 -21.97
CA TYR A 61 8.38 -10.48 -21.53
C TYR A 61 7.06 -10.29 -22.28
N ASP A 62 6.85 -9.11 -22.87
CA ASP A 62 5.61 -8.78 -23.55
C ASP A 62 5.53 -9.32 -24.98
N GLU A 63 6.63 -9.77 -25.59
CA GLU A 63 6.59 -10.41 -26.92
C GLU A 63 5.77 -11.72 -26.90
N GLU A 64 5.78 -12.47 -25.80
CA GLU A 64 4.91 -13.65 -25.64
C GLU A 64 3.43 -13.29 -25.41
N ILE A 65 3.15 -12.09 -24.88
CA ILE A 65 1.78 -11.62 -24.60
C ILE A 65 1.19 -10.90 -25.83
N ASN A 66 2.02 -10.35 -26.71
CA ASN A 66 1.61 -9.46 -27.80
C ASN A 66 1.13 -10.14 -29.10
N TYR A 67 0.87 -11.45 -29.13
CA TYR A 67 0.37 -12.06 -30.38
C TYR A 67 -1.14 -12.04 -30.57
N LYS A 68 -1.95 -11.55 -29.63
CA LYS A 68 -3.40 -11.43 -29.85
C LYS A 68 -4.01 -10.17 -29.21
N GLU A 69 -4.42 -9.26 -30.08
CA GLU A 69 -5.52 -8.30 -29.94
C GLU A 69 -5.23 -6.93 -29.29
N GLU A 70 -4.97 -5.96 -30.18
CA GLU A 70 -4.93 -4.53 -29.89
C GLU A 70 -6.31 -3.97 -29.53
N GLY A 71 -6.38 -3.24 -28.41
CA GLY A 71 -7.20 -2.03 -28.33
C GLY A 71 -8.13 -1.87 -27.14
N LYS A 72 -8.59 -2.96 -26.48
CA LYS A 72 -9.50 -2.85 -25.33
C LYS A 72 -9.25 -3.83 -24.18
N GLU A 73 -8.48 -4.91 -24.40
CA GLU A 73 -8.19 -5.91 -23.36
C GLU A 73 -7.10 -5.49 -22.36
N ASP A 74 -6.25 -4.52 -22.73
CA ASP A 74 -5.08 -4.08 -21.94
C ASP A 74 -5.46 -3.42 -20.61
N HIS A 75 -6.54 -2.62 -20.55
CA HIS A 75 -6.89 -1.91 -19.31
C HIS A 75 -7.41 -2.87 -18.22
N ASN A 76 -8.17 -3.90 -18.59
CA ASN A 76 -8.68 -4.85 -17.60
C ASN A 76 -7.55 -5.78 -17.11
N TYR A 77 -6.66 -6.19 -18.02
CA TYR A 77 -5.45 -6.94 -17.68
C TYR A 77 -4.57 -6.15 -16.69
N ILE A 78 -4.19 -4.92 -17.05
CA ILE A 78 -3.37 -4.06 -16.18
C ILE A 78 -4.05 -3.87 -14.83
N LYS A 79 -5.35 -3.58 -14.81
CA LYS A 79 -6.09 -3.38 -13.56
C LYS A 79 -6.06 -4.65 -12.69
N ASN A 80 -6.33 -5.82 -13.26
CA ASN A 80 -6.28 -7.09 -12.53
C ASN A 80 -4.88 -7.40 -12.01
N TYR A 81 -3.85 -7.12 -12.79
CA TYR A 81 -2.47 -7.23 -12.38
C TYR A 81 -2.16 -6.31 -11.19
N LEU A 82 -2.47 -5.01 -11.28
CA LEU A 82 -2.27 -4.06 -10.18
C LEU A 82 -3.06 -4.47 -8.92
N LEU A 83 -4.30 -4.96 -9.07
CA LEU A 83 -5.10 -5.47 -7.96
C LEU A 83 -4.51 -6.72 -7.31
N LYS A 84 -3.79 -7.56 -8.07
CA LYS A 84 -3.03 -8.69 -7.54
C LYS A 84 -1.83 -8.19 -6.74
N GLU A 85 -1.07 -7.26 -7.30
CA GLU A 85 0.07 -6.64 -6.61
C GLU A 85 -0.33 -5.95 -5.30
N CYS A 86 -1.48 -5.25 -5.27
CA CYS A 86 -2.01 -4.69 -4.02
C CYS A 86 -2.27 -5.78 -2.95
N LYS A 87 -2.79 -6.95 -3.35
CA LYS A 87 -3.01 -8.07 -2.41
C LYS A 87 -1.69 -8.65 -1.93
N ASP A 88 -0.74 -8.82 -2.84
CA ASP A 88 0.57 -9.40 -2.51
C ASP A 88 1.38 -8.47 -1.60
N ASN A 89 1.27 -7.14 -1.78
CA ASN A 89 1.82 -6.15 -0.86
C ASN A 89 1.22 -6.25 0.55
N ILE A 90 -0.11 -6.38 0.68
CA ILE A 90 -0.74 -6.60 2.00
C ILE A 90 -0.22 -7.89 2.64
N LYS A 91 -0.14 -8.98 1.87
CA LYS A 91 0.43 -10.25 2.37
C LYS A 91 1.88 -10.10 2.79
N GLN A 92 2.67 -9.29 2.08
CA GLN A 92 4.04 -9.00 2.48
C GLN A 92 4.10 -8.32 3.85
N ILE A 93 3.24 -7.32 4.09
CA ILE A 93 3.15 -6.65 5.41
C ILE A 93 2.84 -7.67 6.52
N GLU A 94 1.89 -8.57 6.26
CA GLU A 94 1.48 -9.62 7.21
C GLU A 94 2.58 -10.65 7.44
N ASN A 95 3.13 -11.23 6.37
CA ASN A 95 4.12 -12.30 6.44
C ASN A 95 5.43 -11.84 7.10
N LYS A 96 5.81 -10.58 6.89
CA LYS A 96 6.99 -9.99 7.53
C LYS A 96 6.70 -9.39 8.90
N ASN A 97 5.48 -9.53 9.42
CA ASN A 97 5.08 -9.11 10.77
C ASN A 97 5.52 -7.69 11.17
N TYR A 98 5.40 -6.73 10.24
CA TYR A 98 5.89 -5.36 10.47
C TYR A 98 5.21 -4.64 11.65
N GLU A 99 4.03 -5.13 12.05
CA GLU A 99 3.28 -4.63 13.19
C GLU A 99 3.99 -4.86 14.53
N GLU A 100 4.84 -5.88 14.65
CA GLU A 100 5.41 -6.31 15.94
C GLU A 100 6.16 -5.18 16.66
N LYS A 101 6.98 -4.44 15.90
CA LYS A 101 7.69 -3.25 16.40
C LYS A 101 6.74 -2.20 16.97
N TYR A 102 5.58 -2.02 16.34
CA TYR A 102 4.59 -1.02 16.75
C TYR A 102 3.70 -1.53 17.87
N ARG A 103 3.40 -2.82 17.91
CA ARG A 103 2.75 -3.46 19.07
C ARG A 103 3.57 -3.24 20.34
N ALA A 104 4.90 -3.40 20.26
CA ALA A 104 5.81 -3.09 21.37
C ALA A 104 5.76 -1.61 21.81
N ASN A 105 5.39 -0.69 20.90
CA ASN A 105 5.21 0.74 21.18
C ASN A 105 3.76 1.09 21.62
N GLY A 106 2.91 0.09 21.84
CA GLY A 106 1.54 0.24 22.34
C GLY A 106 0.48 0.50 21.27
N TYR A 107 0.78 0.29 19.98
CA TYR A 107 -0.22 0.30 18.92
C TYR A 107 -1.00 -1.01 18.91
N ASN A 108 -2.34 -0.93 18.88
CA ASN A 108 -3.23 -2.08 18.99
C ASN A 108 -4.17 -2.28 17.78
N SER A 109 -4.31 -1.24 16.94
CA SER A 109 -5.00 -1.33 15.64
C SER A 109 -4.02 -1.08 14.51
N PHE A 110 -4.19 -1.81 13.41
CA PHE A 110 -3.34 -1.70 12.23
C PHE A 110 -4.15 -1.65 10.95
N ILE A 111 -3.91 -0.61 10.16
CA ILE A 111 -4.43 -0.48 8.80
C ILE A 111 -3.29 -0.74 7.82
N LYS A 112 -3.47 -1.72 6.95
CA LYS A 112 -2.51 -2.09 5.91
C LYS A 112 -2.98 -1.62 4.55
N TYR A 113 -2.12 -0.94 3.82
CA TYR A 113 -2.36 -0.60 2.42
C TYR A 113 -1.35 -1.29 1.51
N GLY A 114 -1.87 -1.94 0.48
CA GLY A 114 -1.10 -2.32 -0.71
C GLY A 114 -1.48 -1.39 -1.85
N ILE A 115 -0.51 -0.62 -2.35
CA ILE A 115 -0.69 0.32 -3.45
C ILE A 115 0.11 -0.16 -4.65
N ALA A 116 -0.51 -0.20 -5.84
CA ALA A 116 0.17 -0.54 -7.08
C ALA A 116 -0.08 0.50 -8.16
N LEU A 117 0.97 0.92 -8.87
CA LEU A 117 0.92 1.97 -9.88
C LEU A 117 1.46 1.50 -11.23
N TYR A 118 0.79 1.91 -12.31
CA TYR A 118 1.30 1.86 -13.68
C TYR A 118 0.85 3.09 -14.47
N LYS A 119 1.81 3.90 -14.95
CA LYS A 119 1.55 5.14 -15.68
C LYS A 119 0.56 6.04 -14.92
N LYS A 120 -0.69 6.15 -15.42
CA LYS A 120 -1.78 6.97 -14.85
C LYS A 120 -2.83 6.15 -14.08
N ILE A 121 -2.59 4.84 -13.91
CA ILE A 121 -3.47 3.92 -13.21
C ILE A 121 -2.84 3.65 -11.84
N CYS A 122 -3.65 3.78 -10.81
CA CYS A 122 -3.30 3.48 -9.42
C CYS A 122 -4.43 2.64 -8.86
N GLU A 123 -4.09 1.49 -8.30
CA GLU A 123 -5.00 0.67 -7.52
C GLU A 123 -4.49 0.64 -6.08
N ALA A 124 -5.42 0.56 -5.14
CA ALA A 124 -5.11 0.46 -3.73
C ALA A 124 -6.06 -0.56 -3.10
N LYS A 125 -5.54 -1.36 -2.17
CA LYS A 125 -6.34 -2.17 -1.27
C LYS A 125 -5.98 -1.84 0.16
N MET A 126 -6.99 -1.95 1.00
CA MET A 126 -6.90 -1.73 2.43
C MET A 126 -7.31 -3.01 3.14
N LYS A 127 -6.64 -3.33 4.23
CA LYS A 127 -7.08 -4.33 5.21
C LYS A 127 -6.93 -3.75 6.61
N ILE A 128 -8.01 -3.79 7.37
CA ILE A 128 -8.04 -3.38 8.78
C ILE A 128 -7.97 -4.65 9.61
N ASN A 129 -7.04 -4.69 10.55
CA ASN A 129 -7.04 -5.70 11.60
C ASN A 129 -7.52 -5.00 12.87
N ASP A 130 -8.81 -5.10 13.14
CA ASP A 130 -9.38 -4.72 14.43
C ASP A 130 -8.86 -5.76 15.42
N GLY A 131 -8.05 -5.33 16.40
CA GLY A 131 -7.24 -6.20 17.23
C GLY A 131 -7.98 -7.41 17.80
N GLU A 132 -7.93 -8.54 17.08
CA GLU A 132 -8.26 -9.85 17.60
C GLU A 132 -7.27 -10.14 18.73
N MET A 133 -7.78 -10.01 19.97
CA MET A 133 -7.18 -10.52 21.18
C MET A 133 -7.31 -12.03 21.25
#